data_AF-A0A924DNE7-F1
#
_entry.id   AF-A0A924DNE7-F1
#
_cell.length_a   1.000
_cell.length_b   1.000
_cell.length_c   1.000
_cell.angle_alpha   90.00
_cell.angle_beta   90.00
_cell.angle_gamma   90.00
#
_symmetry.space_group_name_H-M   'P 1'
#
loop_
_entity.id
_entity.type
_entity.pdbx_description
1 polymer ?
#
loop_
_entity_poly.entity_id
_entity_poly.type
_entity_poly.pdbx_seq_one_letter_code
_entity_poly.pdbx_strand_id
1 'polypeptide(L)'
;MTKEHVYNRNILYIIILFILVVSGFGLKYYSTQKKENSALRIKIITLNKTKKTPLPWSRLTQQSIETINKKTLTPTPAPTLIPVAKLVNEIPIIEQSTEQLSKSLTKNMQNLKSLDLATVDKNIEIADEIISREPASYSAYKAKLISLLVKESKFDQSIDDYEINKVLDNMAGFEVANDNTARREAALIASTNNQLMALENTLDDISILRDEISTQSSAVDRSSPEYEALQNQNQQLINREVVSALNLESLQNNINNGALEPVYLNEDVVEIPFLRLIAKNDYDSVIENADSFIEQFPNSPTGYFYLVKALGFQGRADDAIRVIEETKLSPEAQSDLMDRLDATSGDDPKSYWEKLRF
;
A
#
# COMPACT_ATOMS: atom_id res chain seq x y z
N MET A 1 57.35 -44.80 5.38
CA MET A 1 55.96 -44.31 5.25
C MET A 1 55.38 -44.88 3.97
N THR A 2 54.52 -45.87 4.11
CA THR A 2 54.00 -46.71 3.02
C THR A 2 53.02 -45.93 2.15
N LYS A 3 53.07 -46.15 0.82
CA LYS A 3 52.18 -45.52 -0.17
C LYS A 3 50.69 -45.64 0.17
N GLU A 4 50.31 -46.66 0.94
CA GLU A 4 48.95 -46.85 1.48
C GLU A 4 48.48 -45.70 2.37
N HIS A 5 49.34 -45.13 3.21
CA HIS A 5 48.96 -44.02 4.09
C HIS A 5 48.66 -42.72 3.33
N VAL A 6 49.32 -42.50 2.19
CA VAL A 6 49.07 -41.34 1.34
C VAL A 6 47.75 -41.51 0.57
N TYR A 7 47.48 -42.74 0.11
CA TYR A 7 46.25 -43.05 -0.62
C TYR A 7 44.99 -42.90 0.26
N ASN A 8 45.02 -43.41 1.49
CA ASN A 8 43.90 -43.27 2.43
C ASN A 8 43.63 -41.81 2.83
N ARG A 9 44.69 -40.99 2.91
CA ARG A 9 44.54 -39.57 3.24
C ARG A 9 43.91 -38.77 2.11
N ASN A 10 44.24 -39.08 0.85
CA ASN A 10 43.64 -38.44 -0.32
C ASN A 10 42.16 -38.82 -0.50
N ILE A 11 41.81 -40.08 -0.24
CA ILE A 11 40.39 -40.52 -0.24
C ILE A 11 39.59 -39.77 0.83
N LEU A 12 40.14 -39.62 2.03
CA LEU A 12 39.48 -38.88 3.12
C LEU A 12 39.21 -37.42 2.73
N TYR A 13 40.16 -36.74 2.09
CA TYR A 13 39.96 -35.37 1.62
C TYR A 13 38.87 -35.25 0.54
N ILE A 14 38.80 -36.22 -0.39
CA ILE A 14 37.76 -36.24 -1.43
C ILE A 14 36.37 -36.44 -0.81
N ILE A 15 36.25 -37.33 0.18
CA ILE A 15 34.98 -37.56 0.90
C ILE A 15 34.54 -36.30 1.66
N ILE A 16 35.46 -35.64 2.37
CA ILE A 16 35.16 -34.39 3.09
C ILE A 16 34.73 -33.28 2.13
N LEU A 17 35.43 -33.12 1.00
CA LEU A 17 35.09 -32.14 -0.03
C LEU A 17 33.69 -32.43 -0.61
N PHE A 18 33.39 -33.69 -0.89
CA PHE A 18 32.08 -34.11 -1.41
C PHE A 18 30.96 -33.81 -0.40
N ILE A 19 31.18 -34.12 0.89
CA ILE A 19 30.23 -33.80 1.96
C ILE A 19 30.02 -32.28 2.03
N LEU A 20 31.07 -31.47 1.99
CA LEU A 20 30.95 -29.99 2.03
C LEU A 20 30.16 -29.44 0.83
N VAL A 21 30.39 -29.96 -0.37
CA VAL A 21 29.65 -29.56 -1.58
C VAL A 21 28.17 -29.96 -1.47
N VAL A 22 27.88 -31.20 -1.07
CA VAL A 22 26.49 -31.67 -0.88
C VAL A 22 25.79 -30.90 0.24
N SER A 23 26.51 -30.55 1.31
CA SER A 23 25.97 -29.73 2.42
C SER A 23 25.66 -28.30 1.96
N GLY A 24 26.54 -27.68 1.16
CA GLY A 24 26.31 -26.36 0.59
C GLY A 24 25.13 -26.34 -0.38
N PHE A 25 24.99 -27.39 -1.21
CA PHE A 25 23.82 -27.56 -2.06
C PHE A 25 22.54 -27.83 -1.26
N GLY A 26 22.62 -28.64 -0.20
CA GLY A 26 21.49 -28.92 0.70
C GLY A 26 21.02 -27.68 1.45
N LEU A 27 21.94 -26.84 1.94
CA LEU A 27 21.63 -25.57 2.60
C LEU A 27 21.05 -24.55 1.62
N LYS A 28 21.61 -24.44 0.40
CA LYS A 28 21.05 -23.57 -0.65
C LYS A 28 19.68 -24.07 -1.10
N TYR A 29 19.50 -25.37 -1.27
CA TYR A 29 18.21 -25.97 -1.62
C TYR A 29 17.20 -25.77 -0.49
N TYR A 30 17.58 -25.99 0.77
CA TYR A 30 16.73 -25.76 1.94
C TYR A 30 16.37 -24.27 2.13
N SER A 31 17.30 -23.35 1.90
CA SER A 31 17.01 -21.90 1.96
C SER A 31 16.13 -21.45 0.78
N THR A 32 16.16 -22.16 -0.34
CA THR A 32 15.30 -21.90 -1.50
C THR A 32 13.92 -22.54 -1.34
N GLN A 33 13.82 -23.67 -0.63
CA GLN A 33 12.61 -24.51 -0.49
C GLN A 33 11.51 -23.96 0.43
N LYS A 34 11.72 -22.83 1.11
CA LYS A 34 10.61 -22.08 1.73
C LYS A 34 10.89 -20.59 1.66
N LYS A 35 10.85 -20.02 0.45
CA LYS A 35 10.42 -18.62 0.37
C LYS A 35 9.01 -18.60 0.95
N GLU A 36 8.88 -18.05 2.15
CA GLU A 36 7.60 -17.99 2.85
C GLU A 36 6.60 -17.22 1.97
N ASN A 37 5.46 -17.85 1.66
CA ASN A 37 4.38 -17.23 0.89
C ASN A 37 3.88 -16.01 1.66
N SER A 38 4.42 -14.84 1.28
CA SER A 38 4.24 -13.62 2.06
C SER A 38 2.78 -13.15 2.00
N ALA A 39 2.11 -13.32 0.86
CA ALA A 39 0.68 -13.01 0.72
C ALA A 39 -0.18 -13.87 1.67
N LEU A 40 0.08 -15.19 1.72
CA LEU A 40 -0.61 -16.10 2.64
C LEU A 40 -0.39 -15.69 4.10
N ARG A 41 0.86 -15.43 4.47
CA ARG A 41 1.23 -14.98 5.83
C ARG A 41 0.50 -13.70 6.22
N ILE A 42 0.49 -12.70 5.33
CA ILE A 42 -0.20 -11.43 5.54
C ILE A 42 -1.71 -11.65 5.73
N LYS A 43 -2.34 -12.47 4.88
CA LYS A 43 -3.77 -12.80 5.02
C LYS A 43 -4.08 -13.49 6.36
N ILE A 44 -3.20 -14.35 6.85
CA ILE A 44 -3.36 -14.95 8.19
C ILE A 44 -3.29 -13.88 9.29
N ILE A 45 -2.36 -12.92 9.19
CA ILE A 45 -2.25 -11.81 10.15
C ILE A 45 -3.51 -10.95 10.14
N THR A 46 -4.08 -10.63 8.95
CA THR A 46 -5.29 -9.81 8.85
C THR A 46 -6.54 -10.48 9.43
N LEU A 47 -6.54 -11.80 9.60
CA LEU A 47 -7.62 -12.57 10.24
C LEU A 47 -7.47 -12.70 11.77
N ASN A 48 -6.33 -12.29 12.33
CA ASN A 48 -6.10 -12.37 13.77
C ASN A 48 -7.03 -11.42 14.54
N LYS A 49 -7.53 -11.85 15.70
CA LYS A 49 -8.46 -11.08 16.53
C LYS A 49 -7.78 -9.96 17.33
N THR A 50 -6.47 -10.05 17.54
CA THR A 50 -5.73 -9.05 18.31
C THR A 50 -5.10 -8.06 17.34
N LYS A 51 -5.77 -6.93 17.13
CA LYS A 51 -5.33 -5.88 16.21
C LYS A 51 -5.17 -4.53 16.88
N LYS A 52 -4.25 -3.72 16.35
CA LYS A 52 -3.98 -2.36 16.83
C LYS A 52 -4.99 -1.38 16.24
N THR A 53 -5.56 -0.50 17.05
CA THR A 53 -6.40 0.60 16.52
C THR A 53 -5.50 1.65 15.84
N PRO A 54 -5.72 1.97 14.56
CA PRO A 54 -4.91 2.96 13.87
C PRO A 54 -5.21 4.38 14.38
N LEU A 55 -4.16 5.20 14.52
CA LEU A 55 -4.28 6.63 14.76
C LEU A 55 -4.55 7.34 13.42
N PRO A 56 -5.67 8.08 13.28
CA PRO A 56 -5.97 8.81 12.04
C PRO A 56 -4.88 9.81 11.66
N TRP A 57 -4.54 9.86 10.37
CA TRP A 57 -3.52 10.77 9.84
C TRP A 57 -3.83 12.24 10.12
N SER A 58 -5.11 12.60 10.09
CA SER A 58 -5.58 13.96 10.39
C SER A 58 -5.10 14.48 11.75
N ARG A 59 -5.01 13.61 12.77
CA ARG A 59 -4.50 13.98 14.10
C ARG A 59 -3.03 14.36 14.10
N LEU A 60 -2.23 13.80 13.19
CA LEU A 60 -0.82 14.16 13.04
C LEU A 60 -0.61 15.46 12.27
N THR A 61 -1.63 15.95 11.57
CA THR A 61 -1.56 17.16 10.75
C THR A 61 -2.25 18.37 11.39
N GLN A 62 -2.98 18.17 12.49
CA GLN A 62 -3.70 19.21 13.23
C GLN A 62 -2.88 19.77 14.39
N GLN A 63 -2.97 21.09 14.58
CA GLN A 63 -2.16 21.88 15.49
C GLN A 63 -2.47 21.55 16.97
N SER A 64 -1.52 20.94 17.70
CA SER A 64 -1.56 20.96 19.18
C SER A 64 -0.89 22.25 19.67
N ILE A 65 -1.70 23.27 19.96
CA ILE A 65 -1.27 24.45 20.73
C ILE A 65 -1.13 24.00 22.19
N GLU A 66 -0.13 23.21 22.52
CA GLU A 66 0.22 22.99 23.92
C GLU A 66 1.69 22.60 24.05
N THR A 67 2.43 23.47 24.75
CA THR A 67 3.81 23.31 25.25
C THR A 67 4.96 23.88 24.39
N ILE A 68 4.88 25.16 24.04
CA ILE A 68 6.09 26.02 24.05
C ILE A 68 6.01 26.87 25.31
N ASN A 69 6.43 26.34 26.45
CA ASN A 69 6.76 27.16 27.61
C ASN A 69 7.69 26.42 28.58
N LYS A 70 9.00 26.61 28.36
CA LYS A 70 10.05 26.97 29.33
C LYS A 70 11.37 26.31 28.97
N LYS A 71 12.22 27.07 28.28
CA LYS A 71 13.61 27.17 28.70
C LYS A 71 14.10 28.59 28.48
N THR A 72 14.07 29.33 29.57
CA THR A 72 14.65 30.66 29.75
C THR A 72 16.14 30.59 29.39
N LEU A 73 16.56 31.34 28.38
CA LEU A 73 17.97 31.67 28.15
C LEU A 73 18.14 33.17 28.27
N THR A 74 18.95 33.56 29.25
CA THR A 74 19.42 34.91 29.53
C THR A 74 20.26 35.47 28.39
N PRO A 75 20.22 36.80 28.13
CA PRO A 75 21.01 37.42 27.07
C PRO A 75 22.42 37.78 27.57
N THR A 76 23.44 37.53 26.76
CA THR A 76 24.76 38.17 26.88
C THR A 76 25.27 38.44 25.46
N PRO A 77 25.90 39.59 25.18
CA PRO A 77 25.89 40.20 23.85
C PRO A 77 27.02 39.72 22.93
N ALA A 78 26.76 39.87 21.63
CA ALA A 78 27.66 39.62 20.49
C ALA A 78 28.93 40.50 20.53
N PRO A 79 30.02 40.14 19.81
CA PRO A 79 30.07 40.31 18.34
C PRO A 79 30.82 39.15 17.62
N THR A 80 30.59 38.86 16.34
CA THR A 80 31.31 39.48 15.21
C THR A 80 30.76 38.91 13.90
N LEU A 81 30.52 39.79 12.92
CA LEU A 81 30.06 39.46 11.57
C LEU A 81 31.17 38.78 10.75
N ILE A 82 30.89 37.57 10.25
CA ILE A 82 31.61 36.93 9.14
C ILE A 82 30.57 36.66 8.04
N PRO A 83 30.90 36.82 6.74
CA PRO A 83 29.91 36.78 5.67
C PRO A 83 29.37 35.35 5.50
N VAL A 84 28.07 35.19 5.67
CA VAL A 84 27.36 33.91 5.51
C VAL A 84 27.31 33.57 4.02
N ALA A 85 28.19 32.68 3.58
CA ALA A 85 27.97 31.89 2.39
C ALA A 85 26.73 31.00 2.61
N LYS A 86 25.88 30.90 1.59
CA LYS A 86 24.66 30.06 1.54
C LYS A 86 24.91 28.65 2.08
N LEU A 87 24.57 28.42 3.34
CA LEU A 87 24.16 27.11 3.86
C LEU A 87 22.65 27.25 4.12
N VAL A 88 21.84 26.72 3.20
CA VAL A 88 20.45 26.42 3.54
C VAL A 88 20.54 25.20 4.44
N ASN A 89 20.67 25.44 5.76
CA ASN A 89 20.55 24.38 6.75
C ASN A 89 19.10 23.90 6.70
N GLU A 90 18.84 22.82 5.95
CA GLU A 90 17.64 22.03 6.19
C GLU A 90 17.70 21.55 7.65
N ILE A 91 16.65 21.86 8.41
CA ILE A 91 16.54 21.42 9.80
C ILE A 91 16.56 19.88 9.80
N PRO A 92 17.44 19.22 10.59
CA PRO A 92 17.48 17.76 10.69
C PRO A 92 16.09 17.17 10.97
N ILE A 93 15.76 16.03 10.36
CA ILE A 93 14.44 15.37 10.49
C ILE A 93 14.02 15.18 11.96
N ILE A 94 14.98 14.78 12.80
CA ILE A 94 14.78 14.55 14.24
C ILE A 94 14.33 15.83 14.97
N GLU A 95 14.75 17.00 14.49
CA GLU A 95 14.42 18.29 15.10
C GLU A 95 13.08 18.87 14.62
N GLN A 96 12.51 18.32 13.54
CA GLN A 96 11.19 18.73 13.03
C GLN A 96 10.08 18.12 13.88
N SER A 97 8.97 18.85 14.06
CA SER A 97 7.79 18.32 14.76
C SER A 97 7.09 17.24 13.92
N THR A 98 6.34 16.33 14.57
CA THR A 98 5.56 15.30 13.87
C THR A 98 4.58 15.91 12.85
N GLU A 99 4.07 17.12 13.15
CA GLU A 99 3.22 17.89 12.24
C GLU A 99 3.97 18.40 11.00
N GLN A 100 5.20 18.89 11.15
CA GLN A 100 6.01 19.32 10.02
C GLN A 100 6.35 18.13 9.12
N LEU A 101 6.72 17.00 9.74
CA LEU A 101 7.01 15.75 9.06
C LEU A 101 5.79 15.22 8.29
N SER A 102 4.61 15.15 8.92
CA SER A 102 3.37 14.67 8.31
C SER A 102 2.91 15.55 7.15
N LYS A 103 3.01 16.88 7.28
CA LYS A 103 2.70 17.83 6.19
C LYS A 103 3.65 17.69 5.01
N SER A 104 4.96 17.56 5.27
CA SER A 104 5.96 17.35 4.23
C SER A 104 5.70 16.04 3.47
N LEU A 105 5.45 14.96 4.20
CA LEU A 105 5.18 13.65 3.62
C LEU A 105 3.89 13.67 2.78
N THR A 106 2.81 14.26 3.30
CA THR A 106 1.52 14.41 2.57
C THR A 106 1.73 15.09 1.22
N LYS A 107 2.45 16.22 1.20
CA LYS A 107 2.72 16.98 -0.03
C LYS A 107 3.49 16.13 -1.06
N ASN A 108 4.49 15.38 -0.61
CA ASN A 108 5.30 14.56 -1.51
C ASN A 108 4.51 13.36 -2.05
N MET A 109 3.70 12.72 -1.20
CA MET A 109 2.92 11.54 -1.58
C MET A 109 1.80 11.85 -2.60
N GLN A 110 1.32 13.09 -2.68
CA GLN A 110 0.31 13.50 -3.67
C GLN A 110 0.80 13.43 -5.13
N ASN A 111 2.12 13.45 -5.38
CA ASN A 111 2.67 13.46 -6.73
C ASN A 111 3.85 12.48 -6.91
N LEU A 112 3.58 11.19 -6.68
CA LEU A 112 4.57 10.10 -6.80
C LEU A 112 5.32 10.09 -8.14
N LYS A 113 4.63 10.43 -9.24
CA LYS A 113 5.21 10.45 -10.59
C LYS A 113 6.31 11.51 -10.74
N SER A 114 6.20 12.62 -10.03
CA SER A 114 7.20 13.72 -10.09
C SER A 114 8.39 13.55 -9.14
N LEU A 115 8.32 12.65 -8.15
CA LEU A 115 9.36 12.51 -7.15
C LEU A 115 10.70 12.06 -7.76
N ASP A 116 11.80 12.62 -7.27
CA ASP A 116 13.15 12.13 -7.52
C ASP A 116 13.59 11.13 -6.44
N LEU A 117 14.69 10.42 -6.68
CA LEU A 117 15.18 9.38 -5.77
C LEU A 117 15.54 9.96 -4.38
N ALA A 118 16.15 11.15 -4.33
CA ALA A 118 16.53 11.80 -3.09
C ALA A 118 15.30 12.14 -2.22
N THR A 119 14.21 12.59 -2.84
CA THR A 119 12.95 12.86 -2.15
C THR A 119 12.30 11.56 -1.67
N VAL A 120 12.39 10.47 -2.44
CA VAL A 120 11.89 9.16 -2.02
C VAL A 120 12.67 8.64 -0.81
N ASP A 121 14.00 8.74 -0.80
CA ASP A 121 14.82 8.36 0.35
C ASP A 121 14.46 9.19 1.59
N LYS A 122 14.33 10.51 1.42
CA LYS A 122 13.88 11.42 2.49
C LYS A 122 12.48 11.08 3.00
N ASN A 123 11.56 10.65 2.14
CA ASN A 123 10.23 10.21 2.56
C ASN A 123 10.26 8.94 3.42
N ILE A 124 11.17 8.01 3.12
CA ILE A 124 11.38 6.80 3.95
C ILE A 124 11.88 7.23 5.33
N GLU A 125 12.88 8.10 5.41
CA GLU A 125 13.41 8.63 6.68
C GLU A 125 12.35 9.37 7.50
N ILE A 126 11.56 10.23 6.85
CA ILE A 126 10.44 10.93 7.49
C ILE A 126 9.40 9.93 8.03
N ALA A 127 9.04 8.92 7.24
CA ALA A 127 8.08 7.91 7.66
C ALA A 127 8.60 7.08 8.83
N ASP A 128 9.88 6.67 8.82
CA ASP A 128 10.52 5.97 9.94
C ASP A 128 10.52 6.80 11.23
N GLU A 129 10.81 8.11 11.12
CA GLU A 129 10.75 9.02 12.27
C GLU A 129 9.32 9.15 12.81
N ILE A 130 8.31 9.29 11.95
CA ILE A 130 6.90 9.34 12.36
C ILE A 130 6.51 8.01 13.02
N ILE A 131 6.88 6.86 12.46
CA ILE A 131 6.60 5.54 13.03
C ILE A 131 7.26 5.38 14.41
N SER A 132 8.49 5.88 14.57
CA SER A 132 9.20 5.84 15.86
C SER A 132 8.48 6.66 16.95
N ARG A 133 7.84 7.77 16.58
CA ARG A 133 7.09 8.63 17.50
C ARG A 133 5.67 8.12 17.74
N GLU A 134 5.02 7.68 16.67
CA GLU A 134 3.60 7.34 16.60
C GLU A 134 3.42 5.96 15.93
N PRO A 135 3.79 4.86 16.62
CA PRO A 135 3.76 3.51 16.06
C PRO A 135 2.36 3.00 15.74
N ALA A 136 1.31 3.73 16.14
CA ALA A 136 -0.08 3.47 15.80
C ALA A 136 -0.52 4.15 14.48
N SER A 137 0.33 4.93 13.81
CA SER A 137 -0.01 5.59 12.54
C SER A 137 0.07 4.62 11.37
N TYR A 138 -1.07 4.04 10.96
CA TYR A 138 -1.14 3.19 9.76
C TYR A 138 -0.61 3.91 8.52
N SER A 139 -1.04 5.17 8.35
CA SER A 139 -0.66 6.02 7.21
C SER A 139 0.85 6.26 7.14
N ALA A 140 1.58 6.30 8.25
CA ALA A 140 3.04 6.37 8.22
C ALA A 140 3.67 5.09 7.63
N TYR A 141 3.20 3.90 8.02
CA TYR A 141 3.64 2.63 7.40
C TYR A 141 3.28 2.56 5.92
N LYS A 142 2.08 3.02 5.55
CA LYS A 142 1.63 3.11 4.16
C LYS A 142 2.55 4.02 3.33
N ALA A 143 2.89 5.20 3.83
CA ALA A 143 3.80 6.12 3.14
C ALA A 143 5.21 5.52 2.99
N LYS A 144 5.72 4.81 4.01
CA LYS A 144 6.98 4.07 3.93
C LYS A 144 6.89 2.99 2.84
N LEU A 145 5.84 2.17 2.83
CA LEU A 145 5.64 1.12 1.84
C LEU A 145 5.60 1.69 0.42
N ILE A 146 4.80 2.74 0.17
CA ILE A 146 4.72 3.40 -1.14
C ILE A 146 6.10 3.87 -1.58
N SER A 147 6.85 4.51 -0.69
CA SER A 147 8.19 5.02 -1.00
C SER A 147 9.16 3.89 -1.35
N LEU A 148 9.12 2.77 -0.62
CA LEU A 148 9.92 1.57 -0.92
C LEU A 148 9.55 0.97 -2.29
N LEU A 149 8.25 0.86 -2.60
CA LEU A 149 7.78 0.29 -3.87
C LEU A 149 8.10 1.19 -5.07
N VAL A 150 8.02 2.52 -4.89
CA VAL A 150 8.46 3.50 -5.90
C VAL A 150 9.97 3.40 -6.09
N LYS A 151 10.75 3.30 -5.01
CA LYS A 151 12.20 3.10 -5.08
C LYS A 151 12.58 1.83 -5.84
N GLU A 152 11.91 0.72 -5.55
CA GLU A 152 12.10 -0.56 -6.26
C GLU A 152 11.72 -0.46 -7.74
N SER A 153 10.51 0.03 -8.06
CA SER A 153 9.95 -0.11 -9.41
C SER A 153 10.30 1.05 -10.35
N LYS A 154 10.24 2.30 -9.88
CA LYS A 154 10.50 3.48 -10.71
C LYS A 154 12.00 3.70 -10.94
N PHE A 155 12.82 3.44 -9.91
CA PHE A 155 14.25 3.72 -9.92
C PHE A 155 15.13 2.47 -10.02
N ASP A 156 14.52 1.29 -10.18
CA ASP A 156 15.20 -0.01 -10.32
C ASP A 156 16.24 -0.26 -9.21
N GLN A 157 15.93 0.20 -7.99
CA GLN A 157 16.80 0.02 -6.83
C GLN A 157 16.46 -1.29 -6.14
N SER A 158 17.47 -2.12 -5.86
CA SER A 158 17.27 -3.33 -5.07
C SER A 158 16.89 -2.96 -3.63
N ILE A 159 15.75 -3.47 -3.18
CA ILE A 159 15.26 -3.37 -1.80
C ILE A 159 15.27 -4.76 -1.17
N ASP A 160 15.67 -4.85 0.09
CA ASP A 160 15.59 -6.09 0.87
C ASP A 160 14.13 -6.52 1.05
N ASP A 161 13.79 -7.73 0.61
CA ASP A 161 12.46 -8.31 0.78
C ASP A 161 12.03 -8.34 2.25
N TYR A 162 13.00 -8.49 3.17
CA TYR A 162 12.73 -8.43 4.60
C TYR A 162 12.16 -7.08 5.04
N GLU A 163 12.66 -5.96 4.49
CA GLU A 163 12.20 -4.63 4.86
C GLU A 163 10.73 -4.42 4.43
N ILE A 164 10.40 -4.77 3.19
CA ILE A 164 9.04 -4.65 2.66
C ILE A 164 8.08 -5.57 3.43
N ASN A 165 8.46 -6.84 3.63
CA ASN A 165 7.64 -7.80 4.36
C ASN A 165 7.40 -7.36 5.80
N LYS A 166 8.40 -6.77 6.47
CA LYS A 166 8.23 -6.22 7.82
C LYS A 166 7.23 -5.07 7.85
N VAL A 167 7.22 -4.19 6.85
CA VAL A 167 6.22 -3.10 6.77
C VAL A 167 4.83 -3.68 6.54
N LEU A 168 4.67 -4.63 5.61
CA LEU A 168 3.41 -5.31 5.33
C LEU A 168 2.86 -6.05 6.55
N ASP A 169 3.69 -6.79 7.28
CA ASP A 169 3.30 -7.46 8.53
C ASP A 169 2.76 -6.49 9.56
N ASN A 170 3.42 -5.33 9.72
CA ASN A 170 2.97 -4.30 10.65
C ASN A 170 1.63 -3.71 10.23
N MET A 171 1.46 -3.42 8.94
CA MET A 171 0.19 -2.91 8.37
C MET A 171 -0.95 -3.92 8.54
N ALA A 172 -0.69 -5.21 8.33
CA ALA A 172 -1.67 -6.28 8.49
C ALA A 172 -2.17 -6.43 9.94
N GLY A 173 -1.37 -5.98 10.92
CA GLY A 173 -1.72 -6.01 12.34
C GLY A 173 -2.67 -4.91 12.82
N PHE A 174 -3.14 -4.02 11.93
CA PHE A 174 -4.08 -2.94 12.28
C PHE A 174 -5.55 -3.34 12.09
N GLU A 175 -6.40 -2.88 13.01
CA GLU A 175 -7.86 -3.00 12.92
C GLU A 175 -8.39 -1.87 12.03
N VAL A 176 -8.33 -2.09 10.72
CA VAL A 176 -8.86 -1.15 9.76
C VAL A 176 -10.33 -1.41 9.43
N ALA A 177 -10.85 -2.63 9.66
CA ALA A 177 -12.17 -3.02 9.18
C ALA A 177 -13.29 -2.27 9.90
N ASN A 178 -13.13 -1.97 11.19
CA ASN A 178 -14.20 -1.42 12.02
C ASN A 178 -14.24 0.12 12.10
N ASP A 179 -13.31 0.84 11.45
CA ASP A 179 -13.21 2.30 11.50
C ASP A 179 -13.21 2.89 10.08
N ASN A 180 -14.22 3.72 9.76
CA ASN A 180 -14.39 4.32 8.44
C ASN A 180 -13.18 5.15 8.00
N THR A 181 -12.58 5.91 8.92
CA THR A 181 -11.40 6.73 8.64
C THR A 181 -10.19 5.83 8.37
N ALA A 182 -10.02 4.80 9.19
CA ALA A 182 -8.95 3.82 9.01
C ALA A 182 -9.06 3.07 7.68
N ARG A 183 -10.27 2.66 7.27
CA ARG A 183 -10.50 2.02 5.97
C ARG A 183 -10.09 2.91 4.81
N ARG A 184 -10.52 4.17 4.84
CA ARG A 184 -10.16 5.14 3.80
C ARG A 184 -8.65 5.34 3.73
N GLU A 185 -8.02 5.51 4.88
CA GLU A 185 -6.56 5.63 4.97
C GLU A 185 -5.85 4.33 4.55
N ALA A 186 -6.50 3.16 4.68
CA ALA A 186 -5.91 1.87 4.34
C ALA A 186 -5.83 1.56 2.85
N ALA A 187 -6.67 2.18 2.01
CA ALA A 187 -6.68 1.96 0.56
C ALA A 187 -5.34 2.37 -0.08
N LEU A 188 -4.55 1.40 -0.53
CA LEU A 188 -3.21 1.56 -1.08
C LEU A 188 -3.20 1.45 -2.61
N ILE A 189 -4.06 0.63 -3.22
CA ILE A 189 -4.13 0.43 -4.68
C ILE A 189 -5.41 1.04 -5.22
N ALA A 190 -5.27 1.87 -6.26
CA ALA A 190 -6.37 2.63 -6.85
C ALA A 190 -7.50 1.77 -7.46
N SER A 191 -7.33 0.46 -7.64
CA SER A 191 -8.34 -0.42 -8.25
C SER A 191 -9.21 -1.20 -7.25
N THR A 192 -8.71 -1.45 -6.04
CA THR A 192 -9.32 -2.42 -5.10
C THR A 192 -10.61 -1.89 -4.46
N ASN A 193 -10.84 -0.57 -4.52
CA ASN A 193 -12.01 0.12 -3.98
C ASN A 193 -12.68 1.04 -5.02
N ASN A 194 -12.61 0.71 -6.31
CA ASN A 194 -13.11 1.58 -7.39
C ASN A 194 -14.55 2.08 -7.18
N GLN A 195 -15.45 1.25 -6.64
CA GLN A 195 -16.83 1.66 -6.37
C GLN A 195 -16.93 2.62 -5.18
N LEU A 196 -16.21 2.35 -4.08
CA LEU A 196 -16.12 3.25 -2.92
C LEU A 196 -15.48 4.58 -3.32
N MET A 197 -14.33 4.55 -3.98
CA MET A 197 -13.63 5.75 -4.47
C MET A 197 -14.46 6.51 -5.50
N ALA A 198 -15.19 5.84 -6.40
CA ALA A 198 -16.07 6.54 -7.35
C ALA A 198 -17.23 7.25 -6.65
N LEU A 199 -17.84 6.62 -5.64
CA LEU A 199 -18.89 7.23 -4.84
C LEU A 199 -18.36 8.38 -3.99
N GLU A 200 -17.18 8.22 -3.38
CA GLU A 200 -16.51 9.25 -2.58
C GLU A 200 -16.08 10.45 -3.44
N ASN A 201 -15.42 10.22 -4.59
CA ASN A 201 -15.09 11.29 -5.54
C ASN A 201 -16.34 12.02 -6.04
N THR A 202 -17.43 11.28 -6.27
CA THR A 202 -18.72 11.91 -6.65
C THR A 202 -19.22 12.83 -5.53
N LEU A 203 -19.07 12.45 -4.26
CA LEU A 203 -19.48 13.29 -3.13
C LEU A 203 -18.59 14.53 -2.99
N ASP A 204 -17.28 14.39 -3.16
CA ASP A 204 -16.34 15.52 -3.14
C ASP A 204 -16.61 16.50 -4.28
N ASP A 205 -16.81 16.01 -5.51
CA ASP A 205 -17.18 16.81 -6.68
C ASP A 205 -18.50 17.55 -6.45
N ILE A 206 -19.50 16.90 -5.85
CA ILE A 206 -20.77 17.54 -5.49
C ILE A 206 -20.54 18.66 -4.48
N SER A 207 -19.69 18.46 -3.46
CA SER A 207 -19.37 19.50 -2.48
C SER A 207 -18.76 20.73 -3.15
N ILE A 208 -17.77 20.53 -4.04
CA ILE A 208 -17.12 21.62 -4.79
C ILE A 208 -18.14 22.39 -5.64
N LEU A 209 -18.97 21.67 -6.40
CA LEU A 209 -20.00 22.28 -7.25
C LEU A 209 -21.04 23.07 -6.44
N ARG A 210 -21.39 22.62 -5.23
CA ARG A 210 -22.30 23.35 -4.34
C ARG A 210 -21.68 24.64 -3.82
N ASP A 211 -20.39 24.64 -3.50
CA ASP A 211 -19.66 25.85 -3.10
C ASP A 211 -19.57 26.86 -4.26
N GLU A 212 -19.35 26.38 -5.48
CA GLU A 212 -19.37 27.20 -6.69
C GLU A 212 -20.75 27.82 -6.94
N ILE A 213 -21.83 27.03 -6.88
CA ILE A 213 -23.20 27.53 -7.05
C ILE A 213 -23.57 28.52 -5.94
N SER A 214 -23.14 28.29 -4.71
CA SER A 214 -23.35 29.22 -3.59
C SER A 214 -22.70 30.57 -3.86
N THR A 215 -21.45 30.53 -4.37
CA THR A 215 -20.70 31.73 -4.77
C THR A 215 -21.40 32.46 -5.92
N GLN A 216 -21.81 31.76 -6.98
CA GLN A 216 -22.52 32.34 -8.12
C GLN A 216 -23.88 32.93 -7.72
N SER A 217 -24.64 32.21 -6.89
CA SER A 217 -25.96 32.65 -6.41
C SER A 217 -25.89 33.93 -5.58
N SER A 218 -24.75 34.19 -4.91
CA SER A 218 -24.54 35.42 -4.15
C SER A 218 -24.29 36.66 -5.04
N ALA A 219 -23.88 36.45 -6.29
CA ALA A 219 -23.57 37.50 -7.26
C ALA A 219 -24.75 37.85 -8.17
N VAL A 220 -25.83 37.06 -8.15
CA VAL A 220 -26.98 37.18 -9.06
C VAL A 220 -28.22 37.70 -8.31
N ASP A 221 -29.06 38.51 -8.97
CA ASP A 221 -30.30 39.01 -8.40
C ASP A 221 -31.28 37.85 -8.11
N ARG A 222 -31.81 37.80 -6.88
CA ARG A 222 -32.73 36.76 -6.40
C ARG A 222 -34.03 36.65 -7.20
N SER A 223 -34.40 37.69 -7.94
CA SER A 223 -35.59 37.71 -8.79
C SER A 223 -35.33 37.30 -10.24
N SER A 224 -34.07 37.02 -10.59
CA SER A 224 -33.68 36.65 -11.95
C SER A 224 -33.97 35.18 -12.27
N PRO A 225 -34.25 34.86 -13.55
CA PRO A 225 -34.33 33.47 -14.02
C PRO A 225 -33.02 32.68 -13.81
N GLU A 226 -31.88 33.37 -13.78
CA GLU A 226 -30.56 32.79 -13.53
C GLU A 226 -30.43 32.30 -12.09
N TYR A 227 -30.94 33.06 -11.11
CA TYR A 227 -31.00 32.62 -9.73
C TYR A 227 -31.90 31.39 -9.55
N GLU A 228 -33.05 31.34 -10.22
CA GLU A 228 -33.95 30.19 -10.19
C GLU A 228 -33.30 28.93 -10.78
N ALA A 229 -32.56 29.07 -11.89
CA ALA A 229 -31.80 27.99 -12.50
C ALA A 229 -30.70 27.45 -11.56
N LEU A 230 -29.95 28.33 -10.90
CA LEU A 230 -28.92 27.97 -9.92
C LEU A 230 -29.51 27.25 -8.70
N GLN A 231 -30.67 27.67 -8.20
CA GLN A 231 -31.37 26.98 -7.10
C GLN A 231 -31.84 25.58 -7.51
N ASN A 232 -32.39 25.45 -8.72
CA ASN A 232 -32.80 24.14 -9.26
C ASN A 232 -31.60 23.20 -9.43
N GLN A 233 -30.46 23.71 -9.90
CA GLN A 233 -29.22 22.93 -10.01
C GLN A 233 -28.69 22.52 -8.63
N ASN A 234 -28.69 23.42 -7.64
CA ASN A 234 -28.31 23.09 -6.26
C ASN A 234 -29.22 22.00 -5.67
N GLN A 235 -30.53 22.06 -5.92
CA GLN A 235 -31.47 21.04 -5.45
C GLN A 235 -31.22 19.67 -6.10
N GLN A 236 -30.85 19.64 -7.39
CA GLN A 236 -30.43 18.40 -8.06
C GLN A 236 -29.15 17.83 -7.46
N LEU A 237 -28.16 18.67 -7.14
CA LEU A 237 -26.94 18.25 -6.46
C LEU A 237 -27.23 17.67 -5.08
N ILE A 238 -28.10 18.30 -4.28
CA ILE A 238 -28.52 17.77 -2.97
C ILE A 238 -29.16 16.39 -3.12
N ASN A 239 -30.06 16.21 -4.09
CA ASN A 239 -30.70 14.91 -4.31
C ASN A 239 -29.67 13.85 -4.71
N ARG A 240 -28.69 14.20 -5.54
CA ARG A 240 -27.61 13.30 -5.94
C ARG A 240 -26.67 12.98 -4.77
N GLU A 241 -26.36 13.96 -3.94
CA GLU A 241 -25.57 13.80 -2.71
C GLU A 241 -26.23 12.77 -1.79
N VAL A 242 -27.53 12.90 -1.55
CA VAL A 242 -28.31 11.96 -0.71
C VAL A 242 -28.27 10.55 -1.30
N VAL A 243 -28.49 10.39 -2.60
CA VAL A 243 -28.45 9.06 -3.25
C VAL A 243 -27.06 8.43 -3.17
N SER A 244 -26.01 9.19 -3.49
CA SER A 244 -24.63 8.71 -3.39
C SER A 244 -24.23 8.37 -1.96
N ALA A 245 -24.66 9.16 -0.97
CA ALA A 245 -24.41 8.89 0.45
C ALA A 245 -25.13 7.63 0.92
N LEU A 246 -26.39 7.41 0.50
CA LEU A 246 -27.14 6.18 0.80
C LEU A 246 -26.51 4.94 0.15
N ASN A 247 -26.02 5.06 -1.08
CA ASN A 247 -25.31 3.97 -1.76
C ASN A 247 -23.99 3.65 -1.06
N LEU A 248 -23.26 4.68 -0.62
CA LEU A 248 -22.04 4.54 0.16
C LEU A 248 -22.33 3.84 1.50
N GLU A 249 -23.37 4.28 2.21
CA GLU A 249 -23.81 3.68 3.48
C GLU A 249 -24.25 2.22 3.30
N SER A 250 -25.00 1.92 2.24
CA SER A 250 -25.41 0.55 1.90
C SER A 250 -24.22 -0.35 1.62
N LEU A 251 -23.28 0.10 0.78
CA LEU A 251 -22.05 -0.63 0.47
C LEU A 251 -21.22 -0.87 1.75
N GLN A 252 -21.12 0.15 2.61
CA GLN A 252 -20.46 0.05 3.91
C GLN A 252 -21.15 -0.92 4.87
N ASN A 253 -22.48 -0.92 4.92
CA ASN A 253 -23.24 -1.84 5.76
C ASN A 253 -23.11 -3.29 5.27
N ASN A 254 -23.06 -3.51 3.96
CA ASN A 254 -22.84 -4.83 3.38
C ASN A 254 -21.43 -5.36 3.69
N ILE A 255 -20.42 -4.48 3.70
CA ILE A 255 -19.06 -4.79 4.14
C ILE A 255 -19.02 -5.10 5.65
N ASN A 256 -19.63 -4.25 6.49
CA ASN A 256 -19.63 -4.40 7.95
C ASN A 256 -20.36 -5.67 8.42
N ASN A 257 -21.43 -6.05 7.73
CA ASN A 257 -22.26 -7.20 8.09
C ASN A 257 -21.75 -8.51 7.46
N GLY A 258 -20.62 -8.49 6.75
CA GLY A 258 -20.06 -9.67 6.08
C GLY A 258 -20.95 -10.27 5.00
N ALA A 259 -21.92 -9.49 4.49
CA ALA A 259 -22.80 -9.90 3.39
C ALA A 259 -22.06 -9.88 2.04
N LEU A 260 -20.99 -9.09 1.96
CA LEU A 260 -19.94 -9.21 0.97
C LEU A 260 -18.73 -9.85 1.68
N GLU A 261 -18.10 -10.86 1.07
CA GLU A 261 -16.82 -11.39 1.56
C GLU A 261 -15.81 -10.21 1.70
N PRO A 262 -14.90 -10.24 2.68
CA PRO A 262 -13.95 -9.17 3.02
C PRO A 262 -12.86 -8.91 1.96
N VAL A 263 -13.18 -9.13 0.69
CA VAL A 263 -12.40 -8.80 -0.52
C VAL A 263 -12.04 -7.30 -0.58
N TYR A 264 -12.74 -6.44 0.17
CA TYR A 264 -12.62 -4.98 0.10
C TYR A 264 -11.77 -4.33 1.21
N LEU A 265 -11.29 -5.08 2.21
CA LEU A 265 -10.63 -4.49 3.39
C LEU A 265 -9.17 -4.91 3.49
N ASN A 266 -8.29 -4.02 3.04
CA ASN A 266 -6.84 -4.16 3.10
C ASN A 266 -6.30 -5.42 2.38
N GLU A 267 -6.99 -5.88 1.33
CA GLU A 267 -6.37 -6.88 0.44
C GLU A 267 -5.15 -6.30 -0.27
N ASP A 268 -5.04 -4.97 -0.40
CA ASP A 268 -3.87 -4.33 -1.00
C ASP A 268 -2.54 -4.82 -0.40
N VAL A 269 -2.44 -4.99 0.93
CA VAL A 269 -1.21 -5.52 1.53
C VAL A 269 -0.97 -6.99 1.18
N VAL A 270 -2.02 -7.77 0.91
CA VAL A 270 -1.95 -9.16 0.42
C VAL A 270 -1.56 -9.20 -1.07
N GLU A 271 -1.98 -8.20 -1.84
CA GLU A 271 -1.70 -8.05 -3.27
C GLU A 271 -0.25 -7.64 -3.55
N ILE A 272 0.35 -6.79 -2.70
CA ILE A 272 1.72 -6.28 -2.91
C ILE A 272 2.74 -7.40 -3.17
N PRO A 273 2.83 -8.49 -2.38
CA PRO A 273 3.75 -9.59 -2.66
C PRO A 273 3.59 -10.17 -4.07
N PHE A 274 2.36 -10.37 -4.55
CA PHE A 274 2.11 -10.89 -5.89
C PHE A 274 2.52 -9.89 -6.97
N LEU A 275 2.13 -8.62 -6.83
CA LEU A 275 2.50 -7.56 -7.77
C LEU A 275 4.01 -7.43 -7.93
N ARG A 276 4.75 -7.51 -6.82
CA ARG A 276 6.23 -7.45 -6.84
C ARG A 276 6.83 -8.63 -7.60
N LEU A 277 6.32 -9.85 -7.41
CA LEU A 277 6.80 -11.02 -8.13
C LEU A 277 6.49 -10.93 -9.64
N ILE A 278 5.29 -10.49 -10.03
CA ILE A 278 4.95 -10.27 -11.44
C ILE A 278 5.85 -9.18 -12.05
N ALA A 279 6.08 -8.07 -11.36
CA ALA A 279 6.97 -6.99 -11.84
C ALA A 279 8.42 -7.45 -12.05
N LYS A 280 8.88 -8.44 -11.24
CA LYS A 280 10.17 -9.11 -11.37
C LYS A 280 10.19 -10.22 -12.42
N ASN A 281 9.07 -10.48 -13.10
CA ASN A 281 8.85 -11.61 -14.01
C ASN A 281 9.06 -12.99 -13.35
N ASP A 282 8.92 -13.07 -12.02
CA ASP A 282 9.05 -14.31 -11.25
C ASP A 282 7.69 -15.04 -11.21
N TYR A 283 7.18 -15.39 -12.40
CA TYR A 283 5.83 -15.96 -12.57
C TYR A 283 5.69 -17.35 -11.93
N ASP A 284 6.77 -18.14 -11.88
CA ASP A 284 6.77 -19.44 -11.20
C ASP A 284 6.49 -19.28 -9.71
N SER A 285 7.14 -18.32 -9.05
CA SER A 285 6.87 -18.01 -7.65
C SER A 285 5.46 -17.43 -7.44
N VAL A 286 4.90 -16.70 -8.41
CA VAL A 286 3.50 -16.23 -8.33
C VAL A 286 2.54 -17.40 -8.36
N ILE A 287 2.74 -18.36 -9.27
CA ILE A 287 1.90 -19.56 -9.40
C ILE A 287 1.95 -20.37 -8.11
N GLU A 288 3.16 -20.70 -7.62
CA GLU A 288 3.33 -21.46 -6.38
C GLU A 288 2.66 -20.76 -5.18
N ASN A 289 2.86 -19.44 -5.05
CA ASN A 289 2.25 -18.68 -3.97
C ASN A 289 0.72 -18.59 -4.12
N ALA A 290 0.21 -18.46 -5.34
CA ALA A 290 -1.21 -18.35 -5.60
C ALA A 290 -1.93 -19.68 -5.33
N ASP A 291 -1.35 -20.81 -5.76
CA ASP A 291 -1.87 -22.15 -5.47
C ASP A 291 -1.96 -22.39 -3.96
N SER A 292 -0.85 -22.16 -3.25
CA SER A 292 -0.83 -22.27 -1.79
C SER A 292 -1.81 -21.32 -1.08
N PHE A 293 -2.05 -20.14 -1.66
CA PHE A 293 -3.03 -19.19 -1.14
C PHE A 293 -4.47 -19.69 -1.34
N ILE A 294 -4.79 -20.19 -2.53
CA ILE A 294 -6.11 -20.76 -2.88
C ILE A 294 -6.40 -21.99 -2.03
N GLU A 295 -5.42 -22.83 -1.74
CA GLU A 295 -5.60 -23.99 -0.85
C GLU A 295 -6.12 -23.61 0.54
N GLN A 296 -5.62 -22.50 1.09
CA GLN A 296 -6.01 -22.01 2.42
C GLN A 296 -7.24 -21.10 2.37
N PHE A 297 -7.41 -20.34 1.29
CA PHE A 297 -8.48 -19.36 1.10
C PHE A 297 -9.20 -19.59 -0.25
N PRO A 298 -9.90 -20.72 -0.42
CA PRO A 298 -10.47 -21.14 -1.71
C PRO A 298 -11.59 -20.24 -2.23
N ASN A 299 -12.13 -19.37 -1.38
CA ASN A 299 -13.19 -18.41 -1.71
C ASN A 299 -12.65 -17.00 -1.98
N SER A 300 -11.33 -16.78 -1.88
CA SER A 300 -10.73 -15.46 -2.12
C SER A 300 -10.38 -15.28 -3.60
N PRO A 301 -10.95 -14.28 -4.30
CA PRO A 301 -10.65 -14.02 -5.72
C PRO A 301 -9.18 -13.68 -5.99
N THR A 302 -8.49 -13.11 -4.99
CA THR A 302 -7.11 -12.63 -5.12
C THR A 302 -6.13 -13.72 -5.53
N GLY A 303 -6.23 -14.92 -4.95
CA GLY A 303 -5.39 -16.05 -5.34
C GLY A 303 -5.60 -16.43 -6.81
N TYR A 304 -6.86 -16.60 -7.22
CA TYR A 304 -7.21 -16.95 -8.60
C TYR A 304 -6.76 -15.86 -9.59
N PHE A 305 -6.95 -14.58 -9.25
CA PHE A 305 -6.55 -13.45 -10.08
C PHE A 305 -5.05 -13.51 -10.44
N TYR A 306 -4.19 -13.67 -9.43
CA TYR A 306 -2.75 -13.70 -9.65
C TYR A 306 -2.28 -15.00 -10.32
N LEU A 307 -2.93 -16.14 -10.05
CA LEU A 307 -2.69 -17.39 -10.75
C LEU A 307 -2.97 -17.26 -12.25
N VAL A 308 -4.17 -16.78 -12.60
CA VAL A 308 -4.59 -16.56 -14.00
C VAL A 308 -3.65 -15.57 -14.70
N LYS A 309 -3.29 -14.46 -14.06
CA LYS A 309 -2.34 -13.48 -14.61
C LYS A 309 -0.98 -14.09 -14.89
N ALA A 310 -0.39 -14.82 -13.95
CA ALA A 310 0.92 -15.42 -14.12
C ALA A 310 0.93 -16.47 -15.24
N LEU A 311 -0.11 -17.32 -15.31
CA LEU A 311 -0.29 -18.28 -16.41
C LEU A 311 -0.40 -17.57 -17.76
N GLY A 312 -1.16 -16.47 -17.82
CA GLY A 312 -1.28 -15.62 -19.00
C GLY A 312 0.07 -15.06 -19.47
N PHE A 313 0.88 -14.51 -18.54
CA PHE A 313 2.22 -14.00 -18.87
C PHE A 313 3.21 -15.11 -19.31
N GLN A 314 3.02 -16.35 -18.85
CA GLN A 314 3.77 -17.51 -19.33
C GLN A 314 3.26 -18.07 -20.68
N GLY A 315 2.21 -17.50 -21.27
CA GLY A 315 1.59 -18.01 -22.50
C GLY A 315 0.77 -19.28 -22.30
N ARG A 316 0.42 -19.63 -21.06
CA ARG A 316 -0.35 -20.82 -20.69
C ARG A 316 -1.85 -20.51 -20.63
N ALA A 317 -2.41 -20.02 -21.73
CA ALA A 317 -3.80 -19.56 -21.80
C ALA A 317 -4.82 -20.66 -21.47
N ASP A 318 -4.59 -21.89 -21.93
CA ASP A 318 -5.49 -23.02 -21.67
C ASP A 318 -5.54 -23.39 -20.18
N ASP A 319 -4.41 -23.28 -19.48
CA ASP A 319 -4.37 -23.51 -18.03
C ASP A 319 -5.06 -22.36 -17.28
N ALA A 320 -4.90 -21.12 -17.75
CA ALA A 320 -5.57 -19.95 -17.18
C ALA A 320 -7.11 -20.06 -17.29
N ILE A 321 -7.62 -20.52 -18.44
CA ILE A 321 -9.06 -20.79 -18.64
C ILE A 321 -9.54 -21.87 -17.68
N ARG A 322 -8.79 -22.97 -17.54
CA ARG A 322 -9.16 -24.07 -16.64
C ARG A 322 -9.28 -23.61 -15.18
N VAL A 323 -8.39 -22.74 -14.72
CA VAL A 323 -8.46 -22.16 -13.36
C VAL A 323 -9.75 -21.38 -13.14
N ILE A 324 -10.25 -20.68 -14.16
CA ILE A 324 -11.52 -19.93 -14.10
C ILE A 324 -12.71 -20.89 -14.11
N GLU A 325 -12.67 -21.95 -14.90
CA GLU A 325 -13.74 -22.95 -15.01
C GLU A 325 -13.87 -23.82 -13.76
N GLU A 326 -12.74 -24.15 -13.11
CA GLU A 326 -12.67 -25.04 -11.95
C GLU A 326 -12.66 -24.28 -10.61
N THR A 327 -12.88 -22.96 -10.63
CA THR A 327 -12.86 -22.13 -9.43
C THR A 327 -13.96 -22.51 -8.44
N LYS A 328 -13.67 -22.32 -7.14
CA LYS A 328 -14.64 -22.52 -6.05
C LYS A 328 -15.34 -21.23 -5.62
N LEU A 329 -15.10 -20.13 -6.35
CA LEU A 329 -15.71 -18.83 -6.08
C LEU A 329 -17.23 -18.88 -6.28
N SER A 330 -17.96 -17.98 -5.58
CA SER A 330 -19.37 -17.75 -5.88
C SER A 330 -19.52 -17.12 -7.28
N PRO A 331 -20.70 -17.21 -7.91
CA PRO A 331 -20.94 -16.57 -9.21
C PRO A 331 -20.63 -15.07 -9.22
N GLU A 332 -20.94 -14.36 -8.13
CA GLU A 332 -20.63 -12.94 -7.96
C GLU A 332 -19.11 -12.71 -7.92
N ALA A 333 -18.40 -13.46 -7.08
CA ALA A 333 -16.94 -13.37 -6.95
C ALA A 333 -16.21 -13.78 -8.24
N GLN A 334 -16.76 -14.73 -9.01
CA GLN A 334 -16.26 -15.11 -10.32
C GLN A 334 -16.49 -14.00 -11.35
N SER A 335 -17.64 -13.33 -11.33
CA SER A 335 -17.90 -12.15 -12.18
C SER A 335 -16.91 -11.03 -11.88
N ASP A 336 -16.71 -10.70 -10.59
CA ASP A 336 -15.75 -9.68 -10.16
C ASP A 336 -14.31 -10.01 -10.59
N LEU A 337 -13.93 -11.29 -10.50
CA LEU A 337 -12.64 -11.78 -11.00
C LEU A 337 -12.48 -11.52 -12.50
N MET A 338 -13.50 -11.84 -13.31
CA MET A 338 -13.47 -11.65 -14.76
C MET A 338 -13.36 -10.16 -15.13
N ASP A 339 -14.21 -9.32 -14.53
CA ASP A 339 -14.19 -7.87 -14.74
C ASP A 339 -12.80 -7.29 -14.41
N ARG A 340 -12.19 -7.76 -13.31
CA ARG A 340 -10.84 -7.33 -12.91
C ARG A 340 -9.76 -7.82 -13.87
N LEU A 341 -9.85 -9.04 -14.39
CA LEU A 341 -8.90 -9.58 -15.37
C LEU A 341 -8.94 -8.78 -16.67
N ASP A 342 -10.14 -8.46 -17.15
CA ASP A 342 -10.36 -7.68 -18.37
C ASP A 342 -9.84 -6.24 -18.21
N ALA A 343 -10.19 -5.58 -17.10
CA ALA A 343 -9.77 -4.22 -16.80
C ALA A 343 -8.24 -4.05 -16.71
N THR A 344 -7.51 -5.13 -16.43
CA THR A 344 -6.05 -5.11 -16.24
C THR A 344 -5.27 -5.81 -17.35
N SER A 345 -5.94 -6.25 -18.42
CA SER A 345 -5.37 -7.09 -19.49
C SER A 345 -4.17 -6.44 -20.21
N GLY A 346 -4.16 -5.11 -20.34
CA GLY A 346 -3.10 -4.35 -21.00
C GLY A 346 -2.10 -3.65 -20.07
N ASP A 347 -2.20 -3.87 -18.76
CA ASP A 347 -1.31 -3.20 -17.80
C ASP A 347 0.12 -3.73 -17.88
N ASP A 348 1.10 -2.83 -17.90
CA ASP A 348 2.49 -3.19 -17.65
C ASP A 348 2.68 -3.53 -16.16
N PRO A 349 3.08 -4.77 -15.82
CA PRO A 349 3.29 -5.15 -14.43
C PRO A 349 4.34 -4.31 -13.71
N LYS A 350 5.34 -3.79 -14.42
CA LYS A 350 6.39 -2.96 -13.81
C LYS A 350 5.89 -1.57 -13.40
N SER A 351 4.75 -1.16 -13.94
CA SER A 351 4.13 0.14 -13.68
C SER A 351 3.08 0.09 -12.55
N TYR A 352 3.01 -1.00 -11.77
CA TYR A 352 2.04 -1.12 -10.66
C TYR A 352 2.19 0.00 -9.61
N TRP A 353 3.39 0.54 -9.42
CA TRP A 353 3.65 1.65 -8.49
C TRP A 353 2.84 2.90 -8.85
N GLU A 354 2.45 3.09 -10.11
CA GLU A 354 1.64 4.22 -10.55
C GLU A 354 0.20 4.16 -10.03
N LYS A 355 -0.25 2.97 -9.62
CA LYS A 355 -1.57 2.73 -9.04
C LYS A 355 -1.59 2.92 -7.53
N LEU A 356 -0.43 3.13 -6.90
CA LEU A 356 -0.34 3.37 -5.46
C LEU A 356 -0.96 4.72 -5.10
N ARG A 357 -1.70 4.77 -4.00
CA ARG A 357 -2.36 5.97 -3.48
C ARG A 357 -2.02 6.11 -2.01
N PHE A 358 -1.77 7.36 -1.60
CA PHE A 358 -1.60 7.73 -0.20
C PHE A 358 -2.87 8.36 0.33
#